data_AF-A0A7W0GA49-F1
#
_entry.id   AF-A0A7W0GA49-F1
#
_cell.length_a   1.000
_cell.length_b   1.000
_cell.length_c   1.000
_cell.angle_alpha   90.00
_cell.angle_beta   90.00
_cell.angle_gamma   90.00
#
_symmetry.space_group_name_H-M   'P 1'
#
loop_
_entity.id
_entity.type
_entity.pdbx_description
1 polymer ?
#
loop_
_entity_poly.entity_id
_entity_poly.type
_entity_poly.pdbx_seq_one_letter_code
_entity_poly.pdbx_strand_id
1 'polypeptide(L)'
;MRRPVALTLAALALAVPVGLAACGGGEEISATPETVEGEVPEPATTAETTEAETTETEPTETETTEEPTSTVEGDAAAGEGVWASAGCGGCHTLEAAGSSGNVGPDLDDSQPDAALTADRVTNGMGAMPAFEDQLSEKQIADVVAYVVDSTSG
;
A
#
# COMPACT_ATOMS: atom_id res chain seq x y z
N MET A 1 14.43 41.81 16.20
CA MET A 1 15.61 42.23 15.40
C MET A 1 15.25 42.02 13.94
N ARG A 2 15.21 43.11 13.16
CA ARG A 2 14.78 43.12 11.75
C ARG A 2 16.01 42.94 10.87
N ARG A 3 16.02 41.90 10.02
CA ARG A 3 16.97 41.77 8.91
C ARG A 3 16.18 41.78 7.60
N PRO A 4 16.16 42.89 6.85
CA PRO A 4 15.77 42.90 5.45
C PRO A 4 17.02 42.76 4.56
N VAL A 5 16.79 42.60 3.24
CA VAL A 5 17.76 42.62 2.11
C VAL A 5 18.27 41.21 1.73
N ALA A 6 18.20 40.70 0.49
CA ALA A 6 17.98 41.28 -0.83
C ALA A 6 17.19 40.33 -1.75
N LEU A 7 16.29 40.94 -2.53
CA LEU A 7 15.69 40.43 -3.75
C LEU A 7 16.77 40.41 -4.85
N THR A 8 17.11 39.24 -5.40
CA THR A 8 17.83 39.15 -6.67
C THR A 8 17.01 38.32 -7.65
N LEU A 9 16.18 39.03 -8.41
CA LEU A 9 15.63 38.64 -9.69
C LEU A 9 16.80 38.37 -10.67
N ALA A 10 16.93 37.15 -11.14
CA ALA A 10 17.71 36.83 -12.33
C ALA A 10 16.90 35.87 -13.21
N ALA A 11 16.06 36.46 -14.05
CA ALA A 11 15.45 35.77 -15.17
C ALA A 11 16.54 35.50 -16.23
N LEU A 12 16.78 34.22 -16.54
CA LEU A 12 17.55 33.82 -17.71
C LEU A 12 16.69 32.89 -18.56
N ALA A 13 16.04 33.49 -19.55
CA ALA A 13 15.38 32.80 -20.65
C ALA A 13 16.41 32.51 -21.75
N LEU A 14 16.41 31.28 -22.29
CA LEU A 14 16.95 30.80 -23.59
C LEU A 14 17.16 29.27 -23.44
N ALA A 15 16.71 28.36 -24.29
CA ALA A 15 15.87 28.36 -25.48
C ALA A 15 15.44 26.89 -25.68
N VAL A 16 14.17 26.66 -25.99
CA VAL A 16 13.62 25.34 -26.36
C VAL A 16 13.87 25.11 -27.84
N PRO A 17 14.55 24.04 -28.28
CA PRO A 17 14.44 23.59 -29.65
C PRO A 17 13.15 22.77 -29.81
N VAL A 18 12.16 23.41 -30.45
CA VAL A 18 11.00 22.78 -31.06
C VAL A 18 11.47 21.94 -32.25
N GLY A 19 11.32 20.62 -32.15
CA GLY A 19 11.42 19.70 -33.29
C GLY A 19 10.03 19.20 -33.66
N LEU A 20 9.48 19.69 -34.78
CA LEU A 20 8.21 19.26 -35.36
C LEU A 20 8.45 18.53 -36.70
N ALA A 21 7.65 17.49 -36.94
CA ALA A 21 7.37 16.77 -38.20
C ALA A 21 8.43 15.72 -38.63
N ALA A 22 8.09 14.52 -39.13
CA ALA A 22 6.88 14.13 -39.85
C ALA A 22 6.65 12.59 -39.88
N CYS A 23 5.36 12.23 -39.97
CA CYS A 23 4.70 11.10 -40.65
C CYS A 23 5.27 9.66 -40.59
N GLY A 24 4.39 8.75 -40.13
CA GLY A 24 3.86 7.71 -41.01
C GLY A 24 3.97 6.29 -40.49
N GLY A 25 2.84 5.67 -40.17
CA GLY A 25 2.76 4.23 -39.93
C GLY A 25 1.61 3.85 -39.01
N GLY A 26 0.38 3.92 -39.52
CA GLY A 26 -0.73 3.19 -38.90
C GLY A 26 -0.56 1.72 -39.21
N GLU A 27 -0.31 0.91 -38.19
CA GLU A 27 -0.55 -0.53 -38.24
C GLU A 27 -1.84 -0.78 -37.47
N GLU A 28 -2.89 -1.05 -38.24
CA GLU A 28 -4.15 -1.62 -37.79
C GLU A 28 -3.85 -3.02 -37.24
N ILE A 29 -3.69 -3.15 -35.93
CA ILE A 29 -3.59 -4.46 -35.28
C ILE A 29 -5.02 -4.98 -35.13
N SER A 30 -5.49 -5.66 -36.17
CA SER A 30 -6.71 -6.46 -36.14
C SER A 30 -6.55 -7.56 -35.09
N ALA A 31 -7.19 -7.40 -33.94
CA ALA A 31 -7.31 -8.45 -32.93
C ALA A 31 -8.21 -9.56 -33.48
N THR A 32 -7.63 -10.55 -34.13
CA THR A 32 -8.26 -11.86 -34.26
C THR A 32 -8.06 -12.58 -32.92
N PRO A 33 -9.11 -12.89 -32.15
CA PRO A 33 -8.96 -13.78 -31.02
C PRO A 33 -8.67 -15.19 -31.57
N GLU A 34 -7.46 -15.69 -31.34
CA GLU A 34 -7.17 -17.11 -31.45
C GLU A 34 -7.86 -17.78 -30.24
N THR A 35 -8.98 -18.45 -30.53
CA THR A 35 -9.69 -19.30 -29.58
C THR A 35 -8.77 -20.43 -29.15
N VAL A 36 -8.26 -20.36 -27.92
CA VAL A 36 -7.63 -21.52 -27.27
C VAL A 36 -8.74 -22.44 -26.78
N GLU A 37 -8.98 -23.50 -27.55
CA GLU A 37 -9.83 -24.64 -27.19
C GLU A 37 -9.11 -25.42 -26.08
N GLY A 38 -9.35 -25.03 -24.83
CA GLY A 38 -8.95 -25.78 -23.66
C GLY A 38 -9.94 -26.91 -23.39
N GLU A 39 -9.46 -28.14 -23.56
CA GLU A 39 -10.20 -29.37 -23.31
C GLU A 39 -10.71 -29.45 -21.86
N VAL A 40 -12.01 -29.70 -21.71
CA VAL A 40 -12.70 -29.93 -20.45
C VAL A 40 -12.52 -31.39 -20.05
N PRO A 41 -11.86 -31.74 -18.93
CA PRO A 41 -12.01 -33.07 -18.36
C PRO A 41 -13.35 -33.22 -17.66
N GLU A 42 -14.07 -34.29 -18.02
CA GLU A 42 -15.37 -34.69 -17.48
C GLU A 42 -15.38 -34.93 -15.96
N PRO A 43 -16.52 -34.70 -15.29
CA PRO A 43 -16.68 -34.96 -13.86
C PRO A 43 -16.94 -36.45 -13.59
N ALA A 44 -15.95 -37.14 -13.02
CA ALA A 44 -16.17 -38.45 -12.41
C ALA A 44 -16.65 -38.29 -10.96
N THR A 45 -17.96 -38.43 -10.80
CA THR A 45 -18.61 -38.75 -9.52
C THR A 45 -18.18 -40.15 -9.05
N THR A 46 -17.92 -40.32 -7.75
CA THR A 46 -18.39 -41.46 -6.93
C THR A 46 -18.08 -41.17 -5.46
N ALA A 47 -19.13 -41.30 -4.66
CA ALA A 47 -19.19 -41.13 -3.22
C ALA A 47 -18.69 -42.38 -2.45
N GLU A 48 -18.80 -42.27 -1.13
CA GLU A 48 -18.64 -43.29 -0.08
C GLU A 48 -17.23 -43.44 0.49
N THR A 49 -17.01 -43.66 1.79
CA THR A 49 -17.80 -43.67 3.04
C THR A 49 -16.76 -44.01 4.12
N THR A 50 -16.85 -43.43 5.31
CA THR A 50 -16.67 -44.09 6.63
C THR A 50 -15.94 -43.20 7.66
N GLU A 51 -16.69 -42.98 8.73
CA GLU A 51 -16.34 -42.44 10.05
C GLU A 51 -15.13 -43.11 10.71
N ALA A 52 -14.43 -42.38 11.57
CA ALA A 52 -14.45 -42.63 13.01
C ALA A 52 -13.39 -41.78 13.72
N GLU A 53 -13.86 -41.06 14.73
CA GLU A 53 -13.25 -40.71 16.01
C GLU A 53 -11.74 -40.88 16.20
N THR A 54 -11.10 -39.86 16.79
CA THR A 54 -10.49 -39.93 18.14
C THR A 54 -9.94 -38.56 18.54
N THR A 55 -10.58 -37.97 19.55
CA THR A 55 -9.98 -37.39 20.76
C THR A 55 -8.92 -36.28 20.64
N GLU A 56 -9.35 -35.09 21.04
CA GLU A 56 -8.76 -34.25 22.09
C GLU A 56 -7.24 -34.01 22.03
N THR A 57 -6.86 -32.80 21.63
CA THR A 57 -5.93 -31.98 22.43
C THR A 57 -6.28 -30.52 22.14
N GLU A 58 -6.92 -29.86 23.10
CA GLU A 58 -6.84 -28.41 23.22
C GLU A 58 -5.36 -27.99 23.23
N PRO A 59 -4.92 -27.04 22.41
CA PRO A 59 -4.05 -26.02 22.94
C PRO A 59 -4.94 -24.98 23.61
N THR A 60 -4.98 -25.04 24.94
CA THR A 60 -5.10 -23.85 25.76
C THR A 60 -3.88 -22.98 25.46
N GLU A 61 -3.96 -22.16 24.41
CA GLU A 61 -3.25 -20.89 24.39
C GLU A 61 -4.27 -19.89 24.93
N THR A 62 -4.39 -19.83 26.25
CA THR A 62 -3.83 -18.69 26.99
C THR A 62 -3.97 -17.43 26.15
N GLU A 63 -5.14 -16.80 26.27
CA GLU A 63 -5.28 -15.37 26.12
C GLU A 63 -4.22 -14.71 27.00
N THR A 64 -3.06 -14.48 26.41
CA THR A 64 -2.19 -13.40 26.81
C THR A 64 -2.86 -12.16 26.24
N THR A 65 -3.77 -11.61 27.05
CA THR A 65 -4.03 -10.16 27.07
C THR A 65 -2.70 -9.49 27.42
N GLU A 66 -1.83 -9.31 26.43
CA GLU A 66 -0.92 -8.18 26.45
C GLU A 66 -1.75 -7.04 25.88
N GLU A 67 -2.15 -6.10 26.73
CA GLU A 67 -2.35 -4.74 26.24
C GLU A 67 -1.06 -4.37 25.48
N PRO A 68 -1.09 -4.08 24.17
CA PRO A 68 0.05 -3.42 23.56
C PRO A 68 0.00 -1.95 23.97
N THR A 69 0.33 -1.67 25.23
CA THR A 69 0.97 -0.40 25.59
C THR A 69 2.46 -0.52 25.29
N SER A 70 2.80 -0.93 24.06
CA SER A 70 4.13 -0.77 23.54
C SER A 70 4.17 0.59 22.88
N THR A 71 4.61 1.59 23.66
CA THR A 71 4.97 2.94 23.20
C THR A 71 6.24 2.87 22.36
N VAL A 72 6.22 2.08 21.29
CA VAL A 72 7.28 2.10 20.29
C VAL A 72 7.09 3.40 19.52
N GLU A 73 7.94 4.38 19.81
CA GLU A 73 7.95 5.62 19.06
C GLU A 73 8.39 5.34 17.62
N GLY A 74 7.57 5.78 16.67
CA GLY A 74 7.86 5.68 15.24
C GLY A 74 8.83 6.77 14.77
N ASP A 75 9.59 6.45 13.75
CA ASP A 75 10.44 7.36 12.99
C ASP A 75 9.84 7.56 11.59
N ALA A 76 9.32 8.75 11.32
CA ALA A 76 8.66 9.05 10.05
C ALA A 76 9.61 8.93 8.84
N ALA A 77 10.90 9.24 9.00
CA ALA A 77 11.86 9.12 7.91
C ALA A 77 12.15 7.65 7.56
N ALA A 78 12.19 6.75 8.54
CA ALA A 78 12.24 5.31 8.31
C ALA A 78 10.91 4.79 7.72
N GLY A 79 9.79 5.37 8.13
CA GLY A 79 8.46 5.00 7.69
C GLY A 79 8.21 5.17 6.19
N GLU A 80 8.84 6.15 5.55
CA GLU A 80 8.80 6.30 4.08
C GLU A 80 9.32 5.04 3.36
N GLY A 81 10.40 4.44 3.89
CA GLY A 81 10.95 3.19 3.34
C GLY A 81 10.00 2.00 3.55
N VAL A 82 9.33 1.95 4.70
CA VAL A 82 8.31 0.92 4.97
C VAL A 82 7.12 1.09 4.04
N TRP A 83 6.62 2.32 3.88
CA TRP A 83 5.54 2.67 2.94
C TRP A 83 5.81 2.15 1.52
N ALA A 84 7.01 2.44 1.01
CA ALA A 84 7.40 2.01 -0.34
C ALA A 84 7.56 0.49 -0.46
N SER A 85 8.22 -0.14 0.52
CA SER A 85 8.52 -1.59 0.47
C SER A 85 7.30 -2.48 0.74
N ALA A 86 6.36 -2.02 1.57
CA ALA A 86 5.08 -2.69 1.83
C ALA A 86 4.04 -2.44 0.72
N GLY A 87 4.34 -1.56 -0.25
CA GLY A 87 3.46 -1.31 -1.40
C GLY A 87 2.22 -0.48 -1.06
N CYS A 88 2.23 0.27 0.03
CA CYS A 88 1.09 1.07 0.51
C CYS A 88 0.58 2.04 -0.57
N GLY A 89 1.51 2.68 -1.29
CA GLY A 89 1.20 3.63 -2.37
C GLY A 89 0.54 3.03 -3.61
N GLY A 90 0.54 1.71 -3.77
CA GLY A 90 -0.22 1.05 -4.83
C GLY A 90 -1.73 1.10 -4.61
N CYS A 91 -2.16 1.23 -3.35
CA CYS A 91 -3.57 1.26 -2.97
C CYS A 91 -4.04 2.64 -2.52
N HIS A 92 -3.17 3.44 -1.90
CA HIS A 92 -3.53 4.72 -1.29
C HIS A 92 -2.88 5.92 -2.01
N THR A 93 -3.61 7.04 -2.04
CA THR A 93 -3.02 8.35 -2.34
C THR A 93 -2.26 8.85 -1.11
N LEU A 94 -1.05 9.35 -1.33
CA LEU A 94 -0.29 10.11 -0.36
C LEU A 94 0.72 10.99 -1.14
N GLU A 95 0.48 12.31 -1.17
CA GLU A 95 1.27 13.27 -1.93
C GLU A 95 2.74 13.28 -1.49
N ALA A 96 2.99 13.19 -0.18
CA ALA A 96 4.34 13.14 0.38
C ALA A 96 5.17 11.96 -0.14
N ALA A 97 4.51 10.85 -0.48
CA ALA A 97 5.13 9.65 -1.05
C ALA A 97 5.05 9.60 -2.59
N GLY A 98 4.51 10.65 -3.24
CA GLY A 98 4.22 10.65 -4.68
C GLY A 98 3.29 9.51 -5.12
N SER A 99 2.43 9.04 -4.21
CA SER A 99 1.54 7.89 -4.42
C SER A 99 0.14 8.35 -4.80
N SER A 100 -0.52 7.65 -5.71
CA SER A 100 -1.84 8.00 -6.24
C SER A 100 -2.77 6.78 -6.34
N GLY A 101 -2.64 5.82 -5.43
CA GLY A 101 -3.51 4.64 -5.41
C GLY A 101 -4.95 5.02 -5.02
N ASN A 102 -5.95 4.36 -5.62
CA ASN A 102 -7.36 4.66 -5.36
C ASN A 102 -8.18 3.42 -4.96
N VAL A 103 -7.52 2.37 -4.47
CA VAL A 103 -8.18 1.18 -3.92
C VAL A 103 -8.62 1.46 -2.47
N GLY A 104 -7.73 2.06 -1.70
CA GLY A 104 -8.00 2.59 -0.38
C GLY A 104 -8.39 4.07 -0.43
N PRO A 105 -8.75 4.66 0.73
CA PRO A 105 -8.96 6.10 0.86
C PRO A 105 -7.69 6.89 0.52
N ASP A 106 -7.93 8.12 0.06
CA ASP A 106 -6.92 9.16 -0.03
C ASP A 106 -6.50 9.60 1.38
N LEU A 107 -5.21 9.46 1.71
CA LEU A 107 -4.72 9.73 3.06
C LEU A 107 -4.52 11.22 3.31
N ASP A 108 -4.25 12.01 2.26
CA ASP A 108 -4.15 13.47 2.36
C ASP A 108 -5.52 14.09 2.69
N ASP A 109 -6.61 13.52 2.15
CA ASP A 109 -7.97 13.94 2.47
C ASP A 109 -8.49 13.38 3.81
N SER A 110 -8.21 12.11 4.11
CA SER A 110 -8.81 11.44 5.28
C SER A 110 -8.07 11.70 6.59
N GLN A 111 -6.78 12.04 6.53
CA GLN A 111 -5.92 12.43 7.66
C GLN A 111 -6.16 11.58 8.92
N PRO A 112 -6.03 10.24 8.83
CA PRO A 112 -6.29 9.37 9.97
C PRO A 112 -5.31 9.64 11.11
N ASP A 113 -5.78 9.51 12.35
CA ASP A 113 -4.88 9.59 13.51
C ASP A 113 -3.97 8.34 13.63
N ALA A 114 -2.96 8.44 14.50
CA ALA A 114 -1.98 7.38 14.69
C ALA A 114 -2.61 6.07 15.18
N ALA A 115 -3.64 6.14 16.03
CA ALA A 115 -4.26 4.94 16.60
C ALA A 115 -5.07 4.20 15.54
N LEU A 116 -5.85 4.92 14.74
CA LEU A 116 -6.58 4.35 13.61
C LEU A 116 -5.62 3.79 12.57
N THR A 117 -4.56 4.52 12.23
CA THR A 117 -3.56 4.06 11.26
C THR A 117 -2.87 2.78 11.74
N ALA A 118 -2.45 2.73 13.01
CA ALA A 118 -1.85 1.55 13.59
C ALA A 118 -2.80 0.35 13.57
N ASP A 119 -4.06 0.54 13.97
CA ASP A 119 -5.08 -0.51 13.90
C ASP A 119 -5.25 -1.04 12.47
N ARG A 120 -5.33 -0.16 11.47
CA ARG A 120 -5.49 -0.58 10.07
C ARG A 120 -4.28 -1.31 9.53
N VAL A 121 -3.07 -0.85 9.85
CA VAL A 121 -1.84 -1.48 9.37
C VAL A 121 -1.66 -2.85 10.04
N THR A 122 -1.88 -2.94 11.34
CA THR A 122 -1.75 -4.20 12.08
C THR A 122 -2.82 -5.21 11.64
N ASN A 123 -4.10 -4.81 11.69
CA ASN A 123 -5.23 -5.73 11.60
C ASN A 123 -5.89 -5.78 10.21
N GLY A 124 -5.57 -4.85 9.32
CA GLY A 124 -6.22 -4.70 8.02
C GLY A 124 -7.67 -4.22 8.11
N MET A 125 -8.30 -3.99 6.94
CA MET A 125 -9.75 -3.82 6.81
C MET A 125 -10.20 -4.03 5.36
N GLY A 126 -11.16 -4.93 5.16
CA GLY A 126 -11.76 -5.15 3.84
C GLY A 126 -10.71 -5.64 2.84
N ALA A 127 -10.41 -4.82 1.82
CA ALA A 127 -9.37 -5.13 0.83
C ALA A 127 -7.95 -4.80 1.31
N MET A 128 -7.80 -4.01 2.37
CA MET A 128 -6.50 -3.72 2.98
C MET A 128 -6.05 -4.93 3.81
N PRO A 129 -4.91 -5.58 3.48
CA PRO A 129 -4.41 -6.72 4.24
C PRO A 129 -3.91 -6.30 5.63
N ALA A 130 -3.84 -7.26 6.53
CA ALA A 130 -3.12 -7.14 7.80
C ALA A 130 -1.61 -7.26 7.56
N PHE A 131 -0.81 -6.43 8.22
CA PHE A 131 0.65 -6.44 8.09
C PHE A 131 1.38 -6.94 9.35
N GLU A 132 0.67 -7.34 10.41
CA GLU A 132 1.28 -7.85 11.65
C GLU A 132 2.25 -9.02 11.43
N ASP A 133 1.96 -9.90 10.48
CA ASP A 133 2.82 -11.05 10.14
C ASP A 133 3.95 -10.69 9.15
N GLN A 134 3.92 -9.48 8.58
CA GLN A 134 4.82 -9.05 7.50
C GLN A 134 5.81 -7.96 7.95
N LEU A 135 5.40 -7.13 8.90
CA LEU A 135 6.15 -6.00 9.43
C LEU A 135 6.37 -6.18 10.92
N SER A 136 7.57 -5.88 11.39
CA SER A 136 7.82 -5.77 12.82
C SER A 136 7.05 -4.60 13.44
N GLU A 137 6.78 -4.66 14.74
CA GLU A 137 6.14 -3.57 15.50
C GLU A 137 6.81 -2.21 15.27
N LYS A 138 8.15 -2.19 15.16
CA LYS A 138 8.89 -0.96 14.86
C LYS A 138 8.60 -0.43 13.46
N GLN A 139 8.52 -1.30 12.45
CA GLN A 139 8.17 -0.89 11.09
C GLN A 139 6.73 -0.38 11.00
N ILE A 140 5.81 -1.00 11.76
CA ILE A 140 4.43 -0.53 11.87
C ILE A 140 4.41 0.86 12.52
N ALA A 141 5.11 1.06 13.64
CA ALA A 141 5.23 2.38 14.26
C ALA A 141 5.82 3.44 13.32
N ASP A 142 6.84 3.06 12.53
CA ASP A 142 7.50 3.95 11.58
C ASP A 142 6.55 4.39 10.45
N VAL A 143 5.83 3.45 9.82
CA VAL A 143 4.88 3.81 8.76
C VAL A 143 3.69 4.61 9.31
N VAL A 144 3.24 4.31 10.53
CA VAL A 144 2.19 5.10 11.21
C VAL A 144 2.66 6.54 11.42
N ALA A 145 3.87 6.73 11.95
CA ALA A 145 4.45 8.05 12.15
C ALA A 145 4.58 8.80 10.81
N TYR A 146 5.03 8.12 9.76
CA TYR A 146 5.15 8.70 8.43
C TYR A 146 3.81 9.17 7.84
N VAL A 147 2.76 8.34 7.90
CA VAL A 147 1.43 8.69 7.38
C VAL A 147 0.84 9.88 8.12
N VAL A 148 0.93 9.89 9.45
CA VAL A 148 0.39 11.00 10.25
C VAL A 148 1.19 12.28 10.01
N ASP A 149 2.53 12.22 10.03
CA ASP A 149 3.38 13.39 9.77
C ASP A 149 3.14 13.99 8.38
N SER A 150 2.99 13.12 7.37
CA SER A 150 2.76 13.51 5.97
C SER A 150 1.42 14.20 5.72
N THR A 151 0.41 13.90 6.54
CA THR A 151 -0.96 14.37 6.34
C THR A 151 -1.35 15.50 7.31
N SER A 152 -0.56 15.79 8.34
CA SER A 152 -0.87 16.79 9.38
C SER A 152 -0.50 18.25 9.03
N GLY A 153 -0.29 18.56 7.75
CA GLY A 153 0.25 19.84 7.25
C GLY A 153 -0.69 21.05 7.32
#